data_AF-A0A2M6X029-F1
#
_entry.id   AF-A0A2M6X029-F1
#
_cell.length_a   1.000
_cell.length_b   1.000
_cell.length_c   1.000
_cell.angle_alpha   90.00
_cell.angle_beta   90.00
_cell.angle_gamma   90.00
#
_symmetry.space_group_name_H-M   'P 1'
#
loop_
_entity.id
_entity.type
_entity.pdbx_description
1 polymer ?
#
loop_
_entity_poly.entity_id
_entity_poly.type
_entity_poly.pdbx_seq_one_letter_code
_entity_poly.pdbx_strand_id
1 'polypeptide(L)'
;MPKQSAAPVTKQDFEEAMHILAKSFERVATKEDLKNIETRLNGVDGRLDSVDKRLDGIDQRLDKIERVQHSMLKVLDSIEGRLKEMANHEERITRLEATI
;
A
#
# COMPACT_ATOMS: atom_id res chain seq x y z
N MET A 1 12.69 -62.62 33.18
CA MET A 1 12.00 -61.32 33.02
C MET A 1 10.50 -61.59 32.99
N PRO A 2 9.69 -61.03 33.90
CA PRO A 2 8.24 -61.21 33.86
C PRO A 2 7.69 -60.58 32.57
N LYS A 3 6.98 -61.38 31.77
CA LYS A 3 6.24 -60.89 30.61
C LYS A 3 5.11 -60.02 31.14
N GLN A 4 5.10 -58.72 30.84
CA GLN A 4 3.96 -57.85 31.12
C GLN A 4 2.75 -58.37 30.34
N SER A 5 1.87 -59.09 31.02
CA SER A 5 0.54 -59.42 30.49
C SER A 5 -0.30 -58.15 30.61
N ALA A 6 -0.37 -57.37 29.53
CA ALA A 6 -1.32 -56.25 29.48
C ALA A 6 -2.74 -56.81 29.61
N ALA A 7 -3.58 -56.14 30.39
CA ALA A 7 -4.99 -56.49 30.50
C ALA A 7 -5.65 -56.43 29.10
N PRO A 8 -6.62 -57.31 28.79
CA PRO A 8 -7.34 -57.22 27.52
C PRO A 8 -8.09 -55.90 27.44
N VAL A 9 -7.97 -55.21 26.29
CA VAL A 9 -8.70 -53.97 26.01
C VAL A 9 -10.21 -54.24 26.08
N THR A 10 -10.92 -53.41 26.82
CA THR A 10 -12.37 -53.53 27.00
C THR A 10 -13.13 -52.70 25.97
N LYS A 11 -14.44 -52.92 25.86
CA LYS A 11 -15.33 -52.09 25.05
C LYS A 11 -15.33 -50.62 25.52
N GLN A 12 -15.20 -50.40 26.83
CA GLN A 12 -15.18 -49.07 27.43
C GLN A 12 -13.91 -48.28 27.02
N ASP A 13 -12.74 -48.94 27.03
CA ASP A 13 -11.49 -48.32 26.58
C ASP A 13 -11.59 -47.85 25.11
N PHE A 14 -12.29 -48.61 24.27
CA PHE A 14 -12.53 -48.25 22.88
C PHE A 14 -13.48 -47.06 22.74
N GLU A 15 -14.58 -47.02 23.50
CA GLU A 15 -15.53 -45.90 23.48
C GLU A 15 -14.88 -44.59 23.94
N GLU A 16 -14.03 -44.64 24.97
CA GLU A 16 -13.28 -43.47 25.45
C GLU A 16 -12.26 -42.98 24.42
N ALA A 17 -11.51 -43.90 23.79
CA ALA A 17 -10.60 -43.56 22.70
C ALA A 17 -11.34 -42.93 21.50
N MET A 18 -12.50 -43.46 21.12
CA MET A 18 -13.33 -42.93 20.04
C MET A 18 -13.89 -41.54 20.37
N HIS A 19 -14.30 -41.31 21.62
CA HIS A 19 -14.74 -40.00 22.08
C HIS A 19 -13.60 -38.97 22.03
N ILE A 20 -12.39 -39.33 22.48
CA ILE A 20 -11.20 -38.48 22.39
C ILE A 20 -10.86 -38.18 20.92
N LEU A 21 -10.92 -39.19 20.05
CA LEU A 21 -10.66 -39.04 18.62
C LEU A 21 -11.66 -38.10 17.97
N ALA A 22 -12.96 -38.26 18.25
CA ALA A 22 -14.01 -37.38 17.73
C ALA A 22 -13.76 -35.91 18.14
N LYS A 23 -13.48 -35.69 19.43
CA LYS A 23 -13.20 -34.35 19.97
C LYS A 23 -11.94 -33.71 19.36
N SER A 24 -10.96 -34.52 18.98
CA SER A 24 -9.73 -34.05 18.34
C SER A 24 -9.98 -33.46 16.94
N PHE A 25 -11.02 -33.93 16.23
CA PHE A 25 -11.37 -33.45 14.89
C PHE A 25 -12.25 -32.18 14.87
N GLU A 26 -12.88 -31.81 15.99
CA GLU A 26 -13.77 -30.63 16.07
C GLU A 26 -13.09 -29.31 15.68
N ARG A 27 -11.76 -29.24 15.76
CA ARG A 27 -10.97 -28.03 15.46
C ARG A 27 -10.25 -28.09 14.12
N VAL A 28 -10.45 -29.15 13.34
CA VAL A 28 -9.80 -29.32 12.04
C VAL A 28 -10.59 -28.56 10.99
N ALA A 29 -9.91 -27.68 10.26
CA ALA A 29 -10.51 -26.96 9.14
C ALA A 29 -11.04 -27.95 8.10
N THR A 30 -12.26 -27.72 7.66
CA THR A 30 -12.88 -28.48 6.58
C THR A 30 -12.39 -27.99 5.22
N LYS A 31 -12.64 -28.78 4.17
CA LYS A 31 -12.41 -28.35 2.79
C LYS A 31 -13.18 -27.06 2.44
N GLU A 32 -14.35 -26.85 3.05
CA GLU A 32 -15.16 -25.65 2.81
C GLU A 32 -14.56 -24.42 3.47
N ASP A 33 -14.01 -24.56 4.69
CA ASP A 33 -13.28 -23.48 5.36
C ASP A 33 -12.10 -23.01 4.51
N LEU A 34 -11.36 -23.95 3.92
CA LEU A 34 -10.22 -23.65 3.05
C LEU A 34 -10.64 -22.95 1.75
N LYS A 35 -11.74 -23.35 1.11
CA LYS A 35 -12.28 -22.65 -0.08
C LYS A 35 -12.74 -21.23 0.23
N ASN A 36 -13.34 -21.02 1.41
CA ASN A 36 -13.74 -19.69 1.85
C ASN A 36 -12.52 -18.79 2.07
N ILE A 37 -11.43 -19.33 2.62
CA ILE A 37 -10.14 -18.63 2.74
C ILE A 37 -9.58 -18.30 1.35
N GLU A 38 -9.52 -19.28 0.44
CA GLU A 38 -9.03 -19.08 -0.93
C GLU A 38 -9.81 -17.96 -1.65
N THR A 39 -11.14 -17.98 -1.56
CA THR A 39 -12.00 -16.93 -2.14
C THR A 39 -11.68 -15.55 -1.57
N ARG A 40 -11.47 -15.45 -0.26
CA ARG A 40 -11.11 -14.19 0.39
C ARG A 40 -9.71 -13.71 -0.04
N LEU A 41 -8.76 -14.63 -0.20
CA LEU A 41 -7.40 -14.31 -0.65
C LEU A 41 -7.40 -13.81 -2.10
N ASN A 42 -8.14 -14.46 -3.01
CA ASN A 42 -8.32 -13.96 -4.38
C ASN A 42 -8.93 -12.55 -4.40
N GLY A 43 -9.87 -12.28 -3.48
CA GLY A 43 -10.43 -10.93 -3.31
C GLY A 43 -9.43 -9.90 -2.76
N VAL A 44 -8.47 -10.33 -1.93
CA VAL A 44 -7.36 -9.49 -1.46
C VAL A 44 -6.40 -9.19 -2.61
N ASP A 45 -6.01 -10.20 -3.40
CA ASP A 45 -5.12 -10.03 -4.54
C ASP A 45 -5.69 -9.02 -5.54
N GLY A 46 -6.97 -9.14 -5.91
CA GLY A 46 -7.61 -8.18 -6.81
C GLY A 46 -7.71 -6.76 -6.24
N ARG A 47 -7.79 -6.61 -4.91
CA ARG A 47 -7.74 -5.29 -4.26
C ARG A 47 -6.33 -4.71 -4.28
N LEU A 48 -5.30 -5.53 -4.10
CA LEU A 48 -3.90 -5.11 -4.18
C LEU A 48 -3.53 -4.66 -5.60
N ASP A 49 -3.93 -5.41 -6.63
CA ASP A 49 -3.75 -5.00 -8.03
C ASP A 49 -4.40 -3.64 -8.35
N SER A 50 -5.56 -3.36 -7.74
CA SER A 50 -6.25 -2.07 -7.88
C SER A 50 -5.54 -0.94 -7.14
N VAL A 51 -4.95 -1.24 -5.98
CA VAL A 51 -4.11 -0.28 -5.24
C VAL A 51 -2.87 0.07 -6.06
N ASP A 52 -2.16 -0.91 -6.63
CA ASP A 52 -0.96 -0.69 -7.44
C ASP A 52 -1.26 0.24 -8.63
N LYS A 53 -2.33 -0.02 -9.39
CA LYS A 53 -2.76 0.85 -10.50
C LYS A 53 -3.07 2.28 -10.06
N ARG A 54 -3.63 2.46 -8.86
CA ARG A 54 -3.91 3.79 -8.30
C ARG A 54 -2.63 4.50 -7.90
N LEU A 55 -1.64 3.78 -7.38
CA LEU A 55 -0.33 4.33 -7.04
C LEU A 55 0.42 4.76 -8.30
N ASP A 56 0.44 3.93 -9.36
CA ASP A 56 1.00 4.32 -10.67
C ASP A 56 0.37 5.63 -11.20
N GLY A 57 -0.96 5.75 -11.07
CA GLY A 57 -1.68 6.96 -11.46
C GLY A 57 -1.38 8.18 -10.57
N ILE A 58 -1.01 7.98 -9.30
CA ILE A 58 -0.56 9.04 -8.41
C ILE A 58 0.84 9.50 -8.82
N ASP A 59 1.77 8.58 -9.08
CA ASP A 59 3.14 8.90 -9.50
C ASP A 59 3.14 9.75 -10.78
N GLN A 60 2.35 9.36 -11.79
CA GLN A 60 2.21 10.14 -13.03
C GLN A 60 1.67 11.56 -12.80
N ARG A 61 0.76 11.73 -11.83
CA ARG A 61 0.20 13.04 -11.48
C ARG A 61 1.22 13.89 -10.73
N LEU A 62 2.01 13.29 -9.84
CA LEU A 62 3.10 13.97 -9.13
C LEU A 62 4.17 14.43 -10.11
N ASP A 63 4.61 13.57 -11.03
CA ASP A 63 5.53 13.92 -12.12
C ASP A 63 5.04 15.15 -12.93
N LYS A 64 3.73 15.20 -13.21
CA LYS A 64 3.13 16.34 -13.92
C LYS A 64 3.16 17.61 -13.07
N ILE A 65 2.87 17.51 -11.77
CA ILE A 65 2.92 18.63 -10.84
C ILE A 65 4.35 19.18 -10.74
N GLU A 66 5.35 18.31 -10.61
CA GLU A 66 6.76 18.71 -10.58
C GLU A 66 7.18 19.48 -11.84
N ARG A 67 6.80 18.99 -13.03
CA ARG A 67 7.06 19.69 -14.30
C ARG A 67 6.41 21.07 -14.36
N VAL A 68 5.16 21.18 -13.90
CA VAL A 68 4.45 22.46 -13.86
C VAL A 68 5.12 23.42 -12.88
N GLN A 69 5.46 22.96 -11.67
CA GLN A 69 6.16 23.76 -10.67
C GLN A 69 7.52 24.25 -11.18
N HIS A 70 8.29 23.38 -11.82
CA HIS A 70 9.57 23.76 -12.43
C HIS A 70 9.40 24.83 -13.52
N SER A 71 8.35 24.71 -14.33
CA SER A 71 8.03 25.71 -15.36
C SER A 71 7.60 27.05 -14.74
N MET A 72 6.84 27.02 -13.65
CA MET A 72 6.43 28.22 -12.91
C MET A 72 7.63 28.94 -12.30
N LEU A 73 8.59 28.21 -11.71
CA LEU A 73 9.82 28.80 -11.18
C LEU A 73 10.59 29.56 -12.27
N LYS A 74 10.74 28.96 -13.47
CA LYS A 74 11.38 29.65 -14.61
C LYS A 74 10.67 30.93 -15.03
N VAL A 75 9.34 30.95 -14.96
CA VAL A 75 8.55 32.15 -15.25
C VAL A 75 8.79 33.22 -14.20
N LEU A 76 8.86 32.85 -12.91
CA LEU A 76 9.19 33.77 -11.83
C LEU A 76 10.59 34.37 -12.00
N ASP A 77 11.60 33.56 -12.32
CA ASP A 77 12.97 34.04 -12.60
C ASP A 77 12.98 35.05 -13.77
N SER A 78 12.23 34.76 -14.83
CA SER A 78 12.09 35.67 -15.98
C SER A 78 11.39 36.99 -15.61
N ILE A 79 10.34 36.93 -14.79
CA ILE A 79 9.63 38.12 -14.31
C ILE A 79 10.57 38.96 -13.43
N GLU A 80 11.30 38.33 -12.51
CA GLU A 80 12.28 39.01 -11.67
C GLU A 80 13.32 39.76 -12.52
N GLY A 81 13.86 39.12 -13.56
CA GLY A 81 14.78 39.76 -14.50
C GLY A 81 14.16 40.98 -15.19
N ARG A 82 12.94 40.85 -15.70
CA ARG A 82 12.24 41.97 -16.36
C ARG A 82 11.94 43.12 -15.41
N LEU A 83 11.62 42.85 -14.15
CA LEU A 83 11.38 43.88 -13.14
C LEU A 83 12.66 44.66 -12.83
N LYS A 84 13.82 43.98 -12.75
CA LYS A 84 15.13 44.65 -12.59
C LYS A 84 15.42 45.58 -13.77
N GLU A 85 15.19 45.13 -14.99
CA GLU A 85 15.38 45.97 -16.18
C GLU A 85 14.43 47.17 -16.21
N MET A 86 13.17 46.98 -15.82
CA MET A 86 12.21 48.09 -15.70
C MET A 86 12.65 49.12 -14.65
N ALA A 87 13.13 48.68 -13.48
CA ALA A 87 13.64 49.58 -12.46
C ALA A 87 14.85 50.40 -12.96
N ASN A 88 15.76 49.77 -13.71
CA ASN A 88 16.89 50.47 -14.34
C ASN A 88 16.41 51.50 -15.38
N HIS A 89 15.40 51.16 -16.18
CA HIS A 89 14.82 52.08 -17.15
C HIS A 89 14.13 53.27 -16.47
N GLU A 90 13.41 53.04 -15.38
CA GLU A 90 12.77 54.09 -14.58
C GLU A 90 13.82 55.08 -14.06
N GLU A 91 14.93 54.60 -13.48
CA GLU A 91 16.01 55.46 -13.01
C GLU A 91 16.62 56.30 -14.15
N ARG A 92 16.84 55.69 -15.33
CA ARG A 92 17.37 56.39 -16.51
C ARG A 92 16.42 57.48 -16.99
N ILE A 93 15.11 57.23 -16.99
CA ILE A 93 14.09 58.21 -17.38
C ILE A 93 14.13 59.40 -16.42
N THR A 94 14.10 59.16 -15.10
CA THR A 94 14.18 60.22 -14.10
C THR A 94 15.43 61.10 -14.27
N ARG A 95 16.59 60.50 -14.58
CA ARG A 95 17.83 61.26 -14.85
C ARG A 95 17.73 62.12 -16.12
N LEU A 96 17.11 61.63 -17.18
CA LEU A 96 16.93 62.40 -18.42
C LEU A 96 15.96 63.57 -18.20
N GLU A 97 14.86 63.33 -17.49
CA GLU A 97 13.89 64.37 -17.13
C GLU A 97 14.52 65.50 -16.30
N ALA A 98 15.48 65.18 -15.43
CA ALA A 98 16.20 66.19 -14.64
C ALA A 98 17.18 67.07 -15.44
N THR A 99 17.46 66.74 -16.72
CA THR A 99 18.42 67.46 -17.57
C THR A 99 17.80 68.39 -18.61
N ILE A 100 16.46 68.42 -18.72
CA ILE A 100 15.67 69.27 -19.63
C ILE A 100 15.07 70.42 -18.83
#